data_AF-A0A351FD54-F1
#
_entry.id   AF-A0A351FD54-F1
#
_cell.length_a   1.000
_cell.length_b   1.000
_cell.length_c   1.000
_cell.angle_alpha   90.00
_cell.angle_beta   90.00
_cell.angle_gamma   90.00
#
_symmetry.space_group_name_H-M   'P 1'
#
loop_
_entity.id
_entity.type
_entity.pdbx_description
1 polymer ?
#
loop_
_entity_poly.entity_id
_entity_poly.type
_entity_poly.pdbx_seq_one_letter_code
_entity_poly.pdbx_strand_id
1 'polypeptide(L)'
;MGKPWHERAYTCGLVHDIGKVARYKLDEEDNTKHFIKDSQLALDKKINFFKAELINRSPRHDYLGYLICKNWGLSSHVESVVRWHHEPNPELRKKVLSEEAGEVIDLVIIANWAVNHLEFGFGGHDQPDVPSDALMARLNIFPAQVDDILAQIKNELELTEDFCGMLDSNAG
;
A
#
# COMPACT_ATOMS: atom_id res chain seq x y z
N MET A 1 22.04 11.51 5.09
CA MET A 1 22.11 10.38 4.14
C MET A 1 20.88 9.52 4.34
N GLY A 2 20.19 9.15 3.25
CA GLY A 2 19.00 8.30 3.32
C GLY A 2 19.33 6.86 3.70
N LYS A 3 18.31 6.06 4.04
CA LYS A 3 18.49 4.63 4.32
C LYS A 3 19.07 3.92 3.08
N PRO A 4 20.02 2.97 3.24
CA PRO A 4 20.70 2.33 2.11
C PRO A 4 19.76 1.51 1.22
N TRP A 5 18.58 1.17 1.72
CA TRP A 5 17.57 0.35 1.06
C TRP A 5 16.45 1.15 0.36
N HIS A 6 16.61 2.45 0.18
CA HIS A 6 15.59 3.33 -0.41
C HIS A 6 15.06 2.87 -1.79
N GLU A 7 15.90 2.38 -2.70
CA GLU A 7 15.46 1.84 -4.01
C GLU A 7 14.55 0.62 -3.85
N ARG A 8 14.83 -0.21 -2.85
CA ARG A 8 14.00 -1.37 -2.51
C ARG A 8 12.66 -0.92 -1.94
N ALA A 9 12.66 0.07 -1.06
CA ALA A 9 11.42 0.64 -0.54
C ALA A 9 10.55 1.26 -1.65
N TYR A 10 11.16 1.97 -2.59
CA TYR A 10 10.48 2.50 -3.78
C TYR A 10 9.81 1.38 -4.57
N THR A 11 10.57 0.34 -4.92
CA THR A 11 10.03 -0.84 -5.63
C THR A 11 8.90 -1.50 -4.85
N CYS A 12 9.06 -1.67 -3.55
CA CYS A 12 8.02 -2.27 -2.69
C CYS A 12 6.75 -1.42 -2.66
N GLY A 13 6.87 -0.09 -2.55
CA GLY A 13 5.74 0.83 -2.61
C GLY A 13 4.99 0.73 -3.94
N LEU A 14 5.70 0.64 -5.07
CA LEU A 14 5.09 0.51 -6.39
C LEU A 14 4.27 -0.78 -6.54
N VAL A 15 4.76 -1.90 -5.98
CA VAL A 15 4.15 -3.23 -6.20
C VAL A 15 3.27 -3.71 -5.04
N HIS A 16 3.20 -3.00 -3.91
CA HIS A 16 2.54 -3.49 -2.69
C HIS A 16 1.09 -3.96 -2.93
N ASP A 17 0.38 -3.26 -3.80
CA ASP A 17 -1.04 -3.45 -4.10
C ASP A 17 -1.32 -4.23 -5.39
N ILE A 18 -0.29 -4.85 -6.00
CA ILE A 18 -0.42 -5.58 -7.29
C ILE A 18 -1.49 -6.67 -7.27
N GLY A 19 -1.80 -7.20 -6.08
CA GLY A 19 -2.87 -8.17 -5.90
C GLY A 19 -4.27 -7.64 -6.24
N LYS A 20 -4.51 -6.32 -6.22
CA LYS A 20 -5.79 -5.72 -6.65
C LYS A 20 -6.04 -5.97 -8.15
N VAL A 21 -4.99 -5.90 -8.97
CA VAL A 21 -5.07 -6.25 -10.40
C VAL A 21 -5.44 -7.72 -10.58
N ALA A 22 -4.79 -8.60 -9.81
CA ALA A 22 -5.07 -10.03 -9.81
C ALA A 22 -6.54 -10.33 -9.45
N ARG A 23 -7.05 -9.65 -8.43
CA ARG A 23 -8.44 -9.77 -8.00
C ARG A 23 -9.41 -9.35 -9.09
N TYR A 24 -9.16 -8.21 -9.72
CA TYR A 24 -10.01 -7.74 -10.80
C TYR A 24 -10.07 -8.75 -11.96
N LYS A 25 -8.93 -9.37 -12.30
CA LYS A 25 -8.88 -10.45 -13.29
C LYS A 25 -9.59 -11.73 -12.86
N LEU A 26 -9.45 -12.11 -11.60
CA LEU A 26 -10.16 -13.27 -11.06
C LEU A 26 -11.68 -13.08 -11.10
N ASP A 27 -12.17 -11.86 -10.80
CA ASP A 27 -13.59 -11.53 -10.92
C ASP A 27 -14.10 -11.67 -12.36
N GLU A 28 -13.29 -11.27 -13.37
CA GLU A 28 -13.60 -11.46 -14.80
C GLU A 28 -13.68 -12.95 -15.17
N GLU A 29 -12.70 -13.76 -14.75
CA GLU A 29 -12.61 -15.19 -15.06
C GLU A 29 -13.74 -16.00 -14.42
N ASP A 30 -14.04 -15.74 -13.14
CA ASP A 30 -15.07 -16.45 -12.38
C ASP A 30 -16.49 -15.88 -12.60
N ASN A 31 -16.62 -14.80 -13.40
CA ASN A 31 -17.85 -14.04 -13.58
C ASN A 31 -18.49 -13.61 -12.24
N THR A 32 -17.65 -13.08 -11.33
CA THR A 32 -18.06 -12.56 -10.03
C THR A 32 -17.87 -11.04 -9.94
N LYS A 33 -18.16 -10.45 -8.78
CA LYS A 33 -18.07 -9.00 -8.54
C LYS A 33 -17.53 -8.69 -7.14
N HIS A 34 -16.66 -9.53 -6.60
CA HIS A 34 -16.18 -9.38 -5.22
C HIS A 34 -15.41 -8.07 -5.03
N PHE A 35 -14.57 -7.68 -5.98
CA PHE A 35 -13.78 -6.46 -5.92
C PHE A 35 -14.66 -5.22 -5.75
N ILE A 36 -15.68 -5.08 -6.60
CA ILE A 36 -16.62 -3.95 -6.54
C ILE A 36 -17.47 -3.99 -5.27
N LYS A 37 -17.91 -5.18 -4.83
CA LYS A 37 -18.66 -5.34 -3.58
C LYS A 37 -17.84 -4.94 -2.35
N ASP A 38 -16.56 -5.27 -2.33
CA ASP A 38 -15.66 -4.87 -1.24
C ASP A 38 -15.42 -3.37 -1.25
N SER A 39 -15.24 -2.76 -2.42
CA SER A 39 -15.10 -1.30 -2.52
C SER A 39 -16.37 -0.60 -2.04
N GLN A 40 -17.55 -1.08 -2.45
CA GLN A 40 -18.82 -0.53 -1.97
C GLN A 40 -18.96 -0.67 -0.45
N LEU A 41 -18.65 -1.85 0.11
CA LEU A 41 -18.70 -2.07 1.55
C LEU A 41 -17.72 -1.16 2.29
N ALA A 42 -16.51 -0.98 1.76
CA ALA A 42 -15.48 -0.12 2.33
C ALA A 42 -15.98 1.33 2.47
N LEU A 43 -16.60 1.86 1.42
CA LEU A 43 -17.23 3.19 1.41
C LEU A 43 -18.42 3.27 2.38
N ASP A 44 -19.35 2.31 2.29
CA ASP A 44 -20.58 2.30 3.10
C ASP A 44 -20.28 2.20 4.61
N LYS A 45 -19.23 1.45 4.97
CA LYS A 45 -18.85 1.19 6.37
C LYS A 45 -17.70 2.06 6.84
N LYS A 46 -17.14 2.91 5.99
CA LYS A 46 -16.01 3.78 6.35
C LYS A 46 -14.83 2.97 6.90
N ILE A 47 -14.45 1.92 6.18
CA ILE A 47 -13.34 1.02 6.52
C ILE A 47 -12.38 0.92 5.35
N ASN A 48 -11.14 0.53 5.63
CA ASN A 48 -10.19 0.23 4.56
C ASN A 48 -10.63 -0.99 3.73
N PHE A 49 -10.11 -1.08 2.50
CA PHE A 49 -10.46 -2.14 1.55
C PHE A 49 -10.11 -3.55 2.05
N PHE A 50 -8.99 -3.70 2.75
CA PHE A 50 -8.57 -4.98 3.35
C PHE A 50 -9.58 -5.50 4.39
N LYS A 51 -10.15 -4.63 5.23
CA LYS A 51 -11.19 -4.99 6.19
C LYS A 51 -12.46 -5.45 5.47
N ALA A 52 -12.83 -4.80 4.37
CA ALA A 52 -13.97 -5.22 3.55
C ALA A 52 -13.76 -6.64 2.98
N GLU A 53 -12.55 -6.96 2.51
CA GLU A 53 -12.20 -8.30 2.02
C GLU A 53 -12.38 -9.37 3.10
N LEU A 54 -11.92 -9.08 4.32
CA LEU A 54 -12.07 -9.99 5.46
C LEU A 54 -13.53 -10.21 5.85
N ILE A 55 -14.35 -9.15 5.85
CA ILE A 55 -15.78 -9.21 6.20
C ILE A 55 -16.54 -10.03 5.15
N ASN A 56 -16.32 -9.74 3.87
CA ASN A 56 -16.99 -10.43 2.77
C ASN A 56 -16.42 -11.82 2.50
N ARG A 57 -15.27 -12.16 3.10
CA ARG A 57 -14.52 -13.40 2.85
C ARG A 57 -14.17 -13.56 1.36
N SER A 58 -13.90 -12.45 0.70
CA SER A 58 -13.46 -12.42 -0.68
C SER A 58 -11.96 -12.75 -0.76
N PRO A 59 -11.42 -13.00 -1.96
CA PRO A 59 -9.98 -13.14 -2.14
C PRO A 59 -9.25 -11.89 -1.65
N ARG A 60 -8.23 -12.05 -0.80
CA ARG A 60 -7.46 -10.91 -0.28
C ARG A 60 -6.38 -10.47 -1.26
N HIS A 61 -6.28 -9.16 -1.52
CA HIS A 61 -5.28 -8.64 -2.45
C HIS A 61 -3.85 -8.83 -1.94
N ASP A 62 -3.59 -8.64 -0.65
CA ASP A 62 -2.25 -8.82 -0.07
C ASP A 62 -1.70 -10.24 -0.28
N TYR A 63 -2.58 -11.25 -0.19
CA TYR A 63 -2.20 -12.64 -0.40
C TYR A 63 -2.04 -12.98 -1.88
N LEU A 64 -2.94 -12.52 -2.74
CA LEU A 64 -2.80 -12.73 -4.19
C LEU A 64 -1.56 -12.03 -4.74
N GLY A 65 -1.28 -10.81 -4.29
CA GLY A 65 -0.06 -10.09 -4.63
C GLY A 65 1.19 -10.85 -4.19
N TYR A 66 1.19 -11.40 -2.97
CA TYR A 66 2.29 -12.25 -2.50
C TYR A 66 2.52 -13.46 -3.42
N LEU A 67 1.45 -14.13 -3.86
CA LEU A 67 1.55 -15.26 -4.78
C LEU A 67 2.12 -14.85 -6.14
N ILE A 68 1.74 -13.68 -6.66
CA ILE A 68 2.30 -13.12 -7.89
C ILE A 68 3.80 -12.86 -7.73
N CYS A 69 4.20 -12.13 -6.69
CA CYS A 69 5.60 -11.79 -6.47
C CYS A 69 6.47 -13.04 -6.31
N LYS A 70 5.96 -14.05 -5.61
CA LYS A 70 6.63 -15.34 -5.48
C LYS A 70 6.75 -16.07 -6.81
N ASN A 71 5.69 -16.08 -7.62
CA ASN A 71 5.69 -16.73 -8.93
C ASN A 71 6.65 -16.04 -9.92
N TRP A 72 6.77 -14.72 -9.85
CA TRP A 72 7.72 -13.95 -10.65
C TRP A 72 9.18 -14.06 -10.16
N GLY A 73 9.42 -14.74 -9.03
CA GLY A 73 10.77 -14.87 -8.46
C GLY A 73 11.32 -13.56 -7.92
N LEU A 74 10.46 -12.65 -7.47
CA LEU A 74 10.90 -11.41 -6.81
C LEU A 74 11.57 -11.72 -5.47
N SER A 75 12.35 -10.76 -4.96
CA SER A 75 13.05 -10.96 -3.70
C SER A 75 12.08 -11.18 -2.52
N SER A 76 12.55 -11.93 -1.51
CA SER A 76 11.81 -12.16 -0.26
C SER A 76 11.40 -10.87 0.47
N HIS A 77 12.11 -9.76 0.24
CA HIS A 77 11.74 -8.45 0.78
C HIS A 77 10.44 -7.94 0.12
N VAL A 78 10.37 -7.99 -1.21
CA VAL A 78 9.17 -7.57 -1.97
C VAL A 78 7.99 -8.47 -1.60
N GLU A 79 8.20 -9.79 -1.58
CA GLU A 79 7.18 -10.75 -1.14
C GLU A 79 6.65 -10.43 0.26
N SER A 80 7.54 -10.11 1.21
CA SER A 80 7.17 -9.80 2.59
C SER A 80 6.37 -8.50 2.68
N VAL A 81 6.76 -7.46 1.94
CA VAL A 81 6.04 -6.19 1.96
C VAL A 81 4.64 -6.34 1.38
N VAL A 82 4.53 -6.95 0.20
CA VAL A 82 3.23 -7.19 -0.44
C VAL A 82 2.34 -8.04 0.46
N ARG A 83 2.90 -9.03 1.18
CA ARG A 83 2.10 -9.87 2.08
C ARG A 83 1.63 -9.16 3.36
N TRP A 84 2.44 -8.26 3.91
CA TRP A 84 2.28 -7.79 5.30
C TRP A 84 2.01 -6.29 5.43
N HIS A 85 1.81 -5.56 4.33
CA HIS A 85 1.53 -4.12 4.35
C HIS A 85 0.18 -3.71 4.99
N HIS A 86 -0.63 -4.66 5.48
CA HIS A 86 -1.81 -4.39 6.34
C HIS A 86 -1.62 -4.84 7.79
N GLU A 87 -0.45 -5.34 8.16
CA GLU A 87 -0.16 -5.87 9.50
C GLU A 87 0.83 -4.97 10.25
N PRO A 88 0.36 -4.03 11.09
CA PRO A 88 1.22 -3.08 11.80
C PRO A 88 2.00 -3.70 12.96
N ASN A 89 1.64 -4.91 13.41
CA ASN A 89 2.32 -5.60 14.50
C ASN A 89 3.40 -6.56 13.97
N PRO A 90 4.71 -6.28 14.20
CA PRO A 90 5.80 -7.14 13.73
C PRO A 90 5.69 -8.59 14.17
N GLU A 91 5.19 -8.85 15.38
CA GLU A 91 5.06 -10.21 15.94
C GLU A 91 4.07 -11.10 15.18
N LEU A 92 3.14 -10.49 14.44
CA LEU A 92 2.17 -11.21 13.62
C LEU A 92 2.68 -11.50 12.19
N ARG A 93 3.79 -10.86 11.79
CA ARG A 93 4.38 -10.99 10.44
C ARG A 93 5.22 -12.26 10.34
N LYS A 94 4.63 -13.32 9.82
CA LYS A 94 5.32 -14.61 9.69
C LYS A 94 6.34 -14.57 8.55
N LYS A 95 7.52 -15.15 8.81
CA LYS A 95 8.60 -15.35 7.82
C LYS A 95 9.21 -14.04 7.28
N VAL A 96 9.14 -12.95 8.05
CA VAL A 96 9.94 -11.75 7.79
C VAL A 96 11.32 -11.98 8.41
N LEU A 97 12.35 -12.10 7.56
CA LEU A 97 13.66 -12.66 7.95
C LEU A 97 14.71 -11.61 8.31
N SER A 98 14.46 -10.33 8.03
CA SER A 98 15.40 -9.23 8.31
C SER A 98 14.69 -8.05 8.96
N GLU A 99 15.42 -7.35 9.83
CA GLU A 99 14.99 -6.06 10.40
C GLU A 99 14.66 -5.06 9.29
N GLU A 100 15.49 -5.02 8.25
CA GLU A 100 15.25 -4.20 7.06
C GLU A 100 13.88 -4.48 6.42
N ALA A 101 13.51 -5.74 6.20
CA ALA A 101 12.20 -6.06 5.65
C ALA A 101 11.06 -5.57 6.56
N GLY A 102 11.27 -5.63 7.88
CA GLY A 102 10.36 -5.04 8.86
C GLY A 102 10.22 -3.53 8.72
N GLU A 103 11.33 -2.81 8.60
CA GLU A 103 11.36 -1.35 8.39
C GLU A 103 10.65 -0.95 7.09
N VAL A 104 10.88 -1.69 6.00
CA VAL A 104 10.23 -1.40 4.70
C VAL A 104 8.72 -1.67 4.75
N ILE A 105 8.28 -2.72 5.46
CA ILE A 105 6.84 -2.95 5.69
C ILE A 105 6.22 -1.77 6.44
N ASP A 106 6.87 -1.31 7.52
CA ASP A 106 6.40 -0.15 8.28
C ASP A 106 6.34 1.11 7.40
N LEU A 107 7.35 1.32 6.57
CA LEU A 107 7.40 2.48 5.68
C LEU A 107 6.28 2.45 4.66
N VAL A 108 5.98 1.29 4.07
CA VAL A 108 4.88 1.15 3.10
C VAL A 108 3.52 1.33 3.77
N ILE A 109 3.33 0.86 5.00
CA ILE A 109 2.11 1.13 5.78
C ILE A 109 1.91 2.65 5.95
N ILE A 110 2.94 3.37 6.38
CA ILE A 110 2.86 4.83 6.58
C ILE A 110 2.66 5.56 5.26
N ALA A 111 3.40 5.19 4.21
CA ALA A 111 3.30 5.81 2.90
C ALA A 111 1.90 5.63 2.30
N ASN A 112 1.33 4.43 2.40
CA ASN A 112 -0.05 4.18 1.95
C ASN A 112 -1.06 5.01 2.74
N TRP A 113 -0.90 5.13 4.07
CA TRP A 113 -1.74 6.04 4.85
C TRP A 113 -1.58 7.49 4.38
N ALA A 114 -0.36 7.98 4.19
CA ALA A 114 -0.10 9.37 3.82
C ALA A 114 -0.76 9.75 2.50
N VAL A 115 -0.64 8.93 1.45
CA VAL A 115 -1.27 9.23 0.15
C VAL A 115 -2.79 9.20 0.23
N ASN A 116 -3.38 8.26 0.98
CA ASN A 116 -4.83 8.22 1.18
C ASN A 116 -5.32 9.39 2.06
N HIS A 117 -4.55 9.79 3.07
CA HIS A 117 -4.87 10.91 3.94
C HIS A 117 -4.83 12.25 3.20
N LEU A 118 -3.94 12.37 2.21
CA LEU A 118 -3.85 13.51 1.30
C LEU A 118 -4.87 13.44 0.15
N GLU A 119 -5.75 12.43 0.14
CA GLU A 119 -6.78 12.21 -0.89
C GLU A 119 -6.20 12.10 -2.32
N PHE A 120 -4.96 11.62 -2.44
CA PHE A 120 -4.32 11.43 -3.74
C PHE A 120 -4.67 10.06 -4.33
N GLY A 121 -5.39 10.08 -5.46
CA GLY A 121 -5.90 8.88 -6.13
C GLY A 121 -7.03 8.20 -5.37
N PHE A 122 -7.47 7.03 -5.84
CA PHE A 122 -8.53 6.25 -5.18
C PHE A 122 -8.18 4.76 -5.15
N GLY A 123 -7.86 4.26 -3.94
CA GLY A 123 -7.44 2.87 -3.70
C GLY A 123 -8.59 1.88 -3.49
N GLY A 124 -9.84 2.27 -3.70
CA GLY A 124 -11.04 1.46 -3.43
C GLY A 124 -11.71 1.73 -2.08
N HIS A 125 -11.19 2.69 -1.30
CA HIS A 125 -11.75 3.19 -0.05
C HIS A 125 -11.31 4.64 0.20
N ASP A 126 -11.93 5.33 1.17
CA ASP A 126 -11.65 6.72 1.55
C ASP A 126 -11.28 6.88 3.04
N GLN A 127 -11.21 5.77 3.79
CA GLN A 127 -10.89 5.77 5.22
C GLN A 127 -9.64 4.93 5.51
N PRO A 128 -8.43 5.50 5.36
CA PRO A 128 -7.20 4.82 5.75
C PRO A 128 -7.11 4.72 7.29
N ASP A 129 -6.53 3.63 7.79
CA ASP A 129 -6.22 3.53 9.22
C ASP A 129 -5.02 4.41 9.56
N VAL A 130 -5.16 5.28 10.57
CA VAL A 130 -4.07 6.13 11.04
C VAL A 130 -2.98 5.28 11.69
N PRO A 131 -1.70 5.38 11.27
CA PRO A 131 -0.59 4.69 11.89
C PRO A 131 -0.47 5.08 13.37
N SER A 132 -0.19 4.10 14.23
CA SER A 132 0.05 4.38 15.65
C SER A 132 1.40 5.05 15.86
N ASP A 133 1.53 5.82 16.95
CA ASP A 133 2.81 6.41 17.36
C ASP A 133 3.91 5.35 17.48
N ALA A 134 3.56 4.16 17.98
CA ALA A 134 4.49 3.03 18.08
C ALA A 134 4.97 2.52 16.71
N LEU A 135 4.15 2.62 15.67
CA LEU A 135 4.57 2.28 14.31
C LEU A 135 5.48 3.37 13.73
N MET A 136 5.11 4.64 13.89
CA MET A 136 5.92 5.77 13.41
C MET A 136 7.29 5.85 14.10
N ALA A 137 7.34 5.60 15.41
CA ALA A 137 8.55 5.64 16.21
C ALA A 137 9.60 4.60 15.77
N ARG A 138 9.19 3.44 15.21
CA ARG A 138 10.14 2.45 14.65
C ARG A 138 10.96 3.00 13.48
N LEU A 139 10.45 4.03 12.79
CA LEU A 139 11.14 4.72 11.72
C LEU A 139 11.70 6.08 12.14
N ASN A 140 11.68 6.38 13.45
CA ASN A 140 12.07 7.68 14.02
C ASN A 140 11.26 8.85 13.44
N ILE A 141 9.99 8.62 13.13
CA ILE A 141 9.04 9.68 12.75
C ILE A 141 8.30 10.09 14.02
N PHE A 142 8.44 11.35 14.40
CA PHE A 142 7.79 11.90 15.60
C PHE A 142 6.62 12.81 15.22
N PRO A 143 5.59 12.97 16.09
CA PRO A 143 4.40 13.75 15.78
C PRO A 143 4.67 15.17 15.27
N ALA A 144 5.71 15.83 15.82
CA ALA A 144 6.10 17.19 15.41
C ALA A 144 6.60 17.30 13.96
N GLN A 145 6.93 16.19 13.31
CA GLN A 145 7.44 16.15 11.94
C GLN A 145 6.38 15.70 10.93
N VAL A 146 5.25 15.17 11.40
CA VAL A 146 4.25 14.53 10.52
C VAL A 146 3.67 15.53 9.52
N ASP A 147 3.29 16.72 9.98
CA ASP A 147 2.72 17.76 9.11
C ASP A 147 3.72 18.20 8.02
N ASP A 148 5.00 18.39 8.39
CA ASP A 148 6.07 18.75 7.46
C ASP A 148 6.34 17.65 6.42
N ILE A 149 6.29 16.38 6.84
CA ILE A 149 6.44 15.22 5.94
C ILE A 149 5.25 15.16 4.97
N LEU A 150 4.02 15.32 5.46
CA LEU A 150 2.82 15.32 4.63
C LEU A 150 2.84 16.47 3.61
N ALA A 151 3.29 17.65 4.01
CA ALA A 151 3.46 18.78 3.10
C ALA A 151 4.49 18.49 1.99
N GLN A 152 5.62 17.86 2.33
CA GLN A 152 6.62 17.45 1.33
C GLN A 152 6.07 16.40 0.37
N ILE A 153 5.39 15.38 0.88
CA ILE A 153 4.74 14.35 0.05
C ILE A 153 3.75 15.00 -0.90
N LYS A 154 2.90 15.91 -0.41
CA LYS A 154 1.92 16.62 -1.24
C LYS A 154 2.58 17.38 -2.40
N ASN A 155 3.64 18.14 -2.11
CA ASN A 155 4.36 18.89 -3.15
C ASN A 155 4.96 17.95 -4.21
N GLU A 156 5.54 16.82 -3.80
CA GLU A 156 6.10 15.83 -4.75
C GLU A 156 5.00 15.17 -5.61
N LEU A 157 3.81 14.92 -5.04
CA LEU A 157 2.67 14.39 -5.77
C LEU A 157 2.15 15.39 -6.81
N GLU A 158 2.00 16.67 -6.45
CA GLU A 158 1.61 17.74 -7.37
C GLU A 158 2.60 17.89 -8.54
N LEU A 159 3.91 17.87 -8.24
CA LEU A 159 4.96 17.89 -9.28
C LEU A 159 4.88 16.69 -10.22
N THR A 160 4.57 15.51 -9.68
CA THR A 160 4.45 14.27 -10.47
C THR A 160 3.22 14.32 -11.37
N GLU A 161 2.09 14.83 -10.87
CA GLU A 161 0.86 15.00 -11.65
C GLU A 161 1.05 15.99 -12.81
N ASP A 162 1.67 17.15 -12.54
CA ASP A 162 2.01 18.14 -13.56
C ASP A 162 2.90 17.54 -14.67
N PHE A 163 3.89 16.75 -14.28
CA PHE A 163 4.79 16.08 -15.23
C PHE A 163 4.07 15.05 -16.09
N CYS A 164 3.21 14.20 -15.49
CA CYS A 164 2.39 13.24 -16.23
C CYS A 164 1.44 13.96 -17.21
N GLY A 165 0.80 15.05 -16.77
CA GLY A 165 -0.06 15.86 -17.64
C GLY A 165 0.68 16.45 -18.84
N MET A 166 1.93 16.88 -18.66
CA MET A 166 2.78 17.33 -19.77
C MET A 166 3.08 16.22 -20.78
N LEU A 167 3.34 14.99 -20.32
CA LEU A 167 3.59 13.84 -21.20
C LEU A 167 2.34 13.47 -22.01
N ASP A 168 1.17 13.44 -21.38
CA ASP A 168 -0.09 13.13 -22.05
C ASP A 168 -0.49 14.21 -23.06
N SER A 169 -0.24 15.48 -22.75
CA SER A 169 -0.52 16.60 -23.67
C SER A 169 0.37 16.62 -24.92
N ASN A 170 1.55 15.99 -24.86
CA ASN A 170 2.47 15.84 -25.99
C ASN A 170 2.24 14.54 -26.79
N ALA A 171 1.31 13.68 -26.34
CA ALA A 171 0.93 12.45 -27.04
C ALA A 171 -0.30 12.63 -27.96
N GLY A 172 -0.79 13.88 -28.10
CA GLY A 172 -1.89 14.29 -28.98
C GLY A 172 -1.44 14.84 -30.33
#